data_AF-A0A7W2ESW5-F1
#
_entry.id   AF-A0A7W2ESW5-F1
#
_cell.length_a   1.000
_cell.length_b   1.000
_cell.length_c   1.000
_cell.angle_alpha   90.00
_cell.angle_beta   90.00
_cell.angle_gamma   90.00
#
_symmetry.space_group_name_H-M   'P 1'
#
loop_
_entity.id
_entity.type
_entity.pdbx_description
1 polymer ?
#
loop_
_entity_poly.entity_id
_entity_poly.type
_entity_poly.pdbx_seq_one_letter_code
_entity_poly.pdbx_strand_id
1 'polypeptide(L)'
;QGAAAVGAGLTTAQAGITVAAYGAAVAAAPAGATAQAASAAQTIAFGWIKPDIQANKANSVYLPAAKKAALAPFFTRFLINCDQWDGYNSERKALMSHLKTNNVSNVVAITGDIHAFFAGTVNDDYDAANGGTPVMVDLVTAGISSDSFFSYLKSAAAALGDISTLVTYPVNVPVPGVGTLALSFDLLDYTMGKAAPTVDSLLEQLRVQLRGALAAKGLPEAQLDPTVSAVMAGLKASSDFSVSLLALAQQLAALGNNPWLKHVNTDAQGYTVVTLTPGKMTAQFKQANKLVGSNAPTNVVARVTTATVTAGSAAVAIS
;
A
#
# COMPACT_ATOMS: atom_id res chain seq x y z
N GLN A 1 30.71 -20.12 -5.41
CA GLN A 1 30.59 -19.26 -4.22
C GLN A 1 29.76 -19.92 -3.11
N GLY A 2 28.53 -20.40 -3.38
CA GLY A 2 27.70 -21.08 -2.37
C GLY A 2 28.33 -22.32 -1.72
N ALA A 3 28.96 -23.21 -2.51
CA ALA A 3 29.65 -24.39 -1.97
C ALA A 3 30.84 -24.04 -1.06
N ALA A 4 31.53 -22.93 -1.33
CA ALA A 4 32.63 -22.45 -0.49
C ALA A 4 32.12 -21.88 0.84
N ALA A 5 30.98 -21.18 0.82
CA ALA A 5 30.31 -20.68 2.03
C ALA A 5 29.80 -21.83 2.92
N VAL A 6 29.22 -22.88 2.33
CA VAL A 6 28.85 -24.10 3.07
C VAL A 6 30.09 -24.82 3.61
N GLY A 7 31.15 -24.93 2.80
CA GLY A 7 32.44 -25.47 3.23
C GLY A 7 33.10 -24.68 4.37
N ALA A 8 32.73 -23.40 4.55
CA ALA A 8 33.14 -22.55 5.66
C ALA A 8 32.22 -22.64 6.90
N GLY A 9 31.26 -23.59 6.90
CA GLY A 9 30.40 -23.87 8.05
C GLY A 9 29.04 -23.16 8.05
N LEU A 10 28.66 -22.46 6.97
CA LEU A 10 27.33 -21.88 6.84
C LEU A 10 26.28 -22.92 6.45
N THR A 11 25.07 -22.79 6.98
CA THR A 11 23.90 -23.53 6.46
C THR A 11 23.62 -23.14 5.00
N THR A 12 22.91 -23.98 4.26
CA THR A 12 22.53 -23.69 2.86
C THR A 12 21.80 -22.35 2.73
N ALA A 13 20.91 -22.01 3.67
CA ALA A 13 20.19 -20.74 3.68
C ALA A 13 21.14 -19.55 3.88
N GLN A 14 22.04 -19.63 4.87
CA GLN A 14 23.05 -18.60 5.12
C GLN A 14 24.01 -18.44 3.94
N ALA A 15 24.42 -19.53 3.31
CA ALA A 15 25.28 -19.51 2.14
C ALA A 15 24.59 -18.83 0.95
N GLY A 16 23.30 -19.11 0.73
CA GLY A 16 22.50 -18.44 -0.30
C GLY A 16 22.44 -16.92 -0.10
N ILE A 17 22.14 -16.47 1.11
CA ILE A 17 22.05 -15.04 1.45
C ILE A 17 23.42 -14.37 1.39
N THR A 18 24.48 -15.06 1.79
CA THR A 18 25.85 -14.53 1.70
C THR A 18 26.25 -14.29 0.25
N VAL A 19 25.94 -15.23 -0.66
CA VAL A 19 26.18 -15.07 -2.09
C VAL A 19 25.36 -13.92 -2.66
N ALA A 20 24.08 -13.81 -2.27
CA ALA A 20 23.22 -12.71 -2.71
C ALA A 20 23.74 -11.35 -2.23
N ALA A 21 24.15 -11.24 -0.97
CA ALA A 21 24.69 -10.01 -0.40
C ALA A 21 26.00 -9.61 -1.05
N TYR A 22 26.89 -10.58 -1.32
CA TYR A 22 28.11 -10.34 -2.11
C TYR A 22 27.78 -9.85 -3.52
N GLY A 23 26.84 -10.50 -4.22
CA GLY A 23 26.39 -10.07 -5.54
C GLY A 23 25.83 -8.65 -5.55
N ALA A 24 25.02 -8.29 -4.54
CA ALA A 24 24.47 -6.95 -4.38
C ALA A 24 25.56 -5.90 -4.12
N ALA A 25 26.56 -6.22 -3.29
CA ALA A 25 27.73 -5.36 -3.09
C ALA A 25 28.51 -5.18 -4.40
N VAL A 26 28.82 -6.26 -5.12
CA VAL A 26 29.54 -6.18 -6.40
C VAL A 26 28.80 -5.31 -7.41
N ALA A 27 27.47 -5.45 -7.52
CA ALA A 27 26.65 -4.63 -8.41
C ALA A 27 26.69 -3.13 -8.03
N ALA A 28 26.80 -2.81 -6.74
CA ALA A 28 26.88 -1.45 -6.23
C ALA A 28 28.32 -0.88 -6.23
N ALA A 29 29.33 -1.64 -6.65
CA ALA A 29 30.72 -1.22 -6.65
C ALA A 29 30.99 0.12 -7.38
N PRO A 30 30.36 0.43 -8.53
CA PRO A 30 30.54 1.73 -9.20
C PRO A 30 30.13 2.94 -8.34
N ALA A 31 29.25 2.76 -7.35
CA ALA A 31 28.79 3.80 -6.44
C ALA A 31 29.65 3.92 -5.16
N GLY A 32 30.76 3.19 -5.06
CA GLY A 32 31.73 3.28 -3.96
C GLY A 32 31.41 2.39 -2.77
N ALA A 33 32.35 2.31 -1.82
CA ALA A 33 32.31 1.35 -0.71
C ALA A 33 31.07 1.48 0.19
N THR A 34 30.59 2.69 0.43
CA THR A 34 29.36 2.93 1.22
C THR A 34 28.13 2.31 0.57
N ALA A 35 27.98 2.44 -0.75
CA ALA A 35 26.87 1.85 -1.49
C ALA A 35 26.97 0.31 -1.51
N GLN A 36 28.18 -0.25 -1.63
CA GLN A 36 28.39 -1.69 -1.52
C GLN A 36 27.95 -2.22 -0.15
N ALA A 37 28.39 -1.57 0.92
CA ALA A 37 28.04 -1.94 2.29
C ALA A 37 26.51 -1.84 2.51
N ALA A 38 25.87 -0.76 2.03
CA ALA A 38 24.43 -0.58 2.14
C ALA A 38 23.65 -1.68 1.41
N SER A 39 24.00 -2.01 0.16
CA SER A 39 23.33 -3.04 -0.64
C SER A 39 23.49 -4.44 -0.05
N ALA A 40 24.69 -4.79 0.45
CA ALA A 40 24.91 -6.05 1.15
C ALA A 40 24.12 -6.12 2.46
N ALA A 41 24.17 -5.06 3.28
CA ALA A 41 23.45 -4.99 4.55
C ALA A 41 21.94 -5.10 4.32
N GLN A 42 21.39 -4.44 3.31
CA GLN A 42 19.98 -4.52 2.95
C GLN A 42 19.59 -5.95 2.53
N THR A 43 20.43 -6.61 1.74
CA THR A 43 20.20 -8.01 1.33
C THR A 43 20.17 -8.96 2.53
N ILE A 44 21.08 -8.79 3.49
CA ILE A 44 21.10 -9.57 4.74
C ILE A 44 19.88 -9.23 5.60
N ALA A 45 19.54 -7.95 5.72
CA ALA A 45 18.44 -7.48 6.53
C ALA A 45 17.10 -8.10 6.06
N PHE A 46 16.82 -8.10 4.76
CA PHE A 46 15.58 -8.67 4.24
C PHE A 46 15.63 -10.18 4.04
N GLY A 47 16.78 -10.74 3.69
CA GLY A 47 16.93 -12.18 3.42
C GLY A 47 17.05 -13.04 4.68
N TRP A 48 17.57 -12.48 5.78
CA TRP A 48 17.86 -13.24 7.01
C TRP A 48 17.22 -12.65 8.26
N ILE A 49 17.39 -11.34 8.48
CA ILE A 49 16.93 -10.69 9.73
C ILE A 49 15.40 -10.55 9.77
N LYS A 50 14.79 -10.08 8.68
CA LYS A 50 13.33 -9.91 8.60
C LYS A 50 12.57 -11.23 8.85
N PRO A 51 12.91 -12.37 8.22
CA PRO A 51 12.26 -13.64 8.52
C PRO A 51 12.34 -14.04 10.00
N ASP A 52 13.50 -13.83 10.64
CA ASP A 52 13.65 -14.07 12.08
C ASP A 52 12.75 -13.14 12.90
N ILE A 53 12.71 -11.84 12.59
CA ILE A 53 11.81 -10.89 13.27
C ILE A 53 10.33 -11.27 13.06
N GLN A 54 9.94 -11.73 11.88
CA GLN A 54 8.56 -12.16 11.62
C GLN A 54 8.19 -13.41 12.41
N ALA A 55 9.12 -14.38 12.51
CA ALA A 55 8.91 -15.62 13.25
C ALA A 55 8.95 -15.40 14.77
N ASN A 56 9.92 -14.63 15.25
CA ASN A 56 10.24 -14.49 16.68
C ASN A 56 9.72 -13.19 17.30
N LYS A 57 9.16 -12.27 16.51
CA LYS A 57 8.56 -11.01 16.98
C LYS A 57 9.53 -10.24 17.89
N ALA A 58 9.05 -9.72 19.03
CA ALA A 58 9.86 -9.04 20.04
C ALA A 58 10.99 -9.93 20.62
N ASN A 59 10.89 -11.25 20.50
CA ASN A 59 11.90 -12.18 21.00
C ASN A 59 13.09 -12.36 20.05
N SER A 60 13.00 -11.85 18.81
CA SER A 60 14.09 -11.91 17.83
C SER A 60 15.42 -11.47 18.45
N VAL A 61 16.48 -12.20 18.10
CA VAL A 61 17.86 -11.91 18.53
C VAL A 61 18.42 -10.68 17.84
N TYR A 62 17.82 -10.28 16.71
CA TYR A 62 18.23 -9.12 15.92
C TYR A 62 17.61 -7.81 16.40
N LEU A 63 16.63 -7.86 17.31
CA LEU A 63 16.08 -6.67 17.94
C LEU A 63 16.96 -6.24 19.13
N PRO A 64 17.50 -5.01 19.14
CA PRO A 64 18.23 -4.49 20.28
C PRO A 64 17.38 -4.58 21.55
N ALA A 65 17.96 -5.09 22.66
CA ALA A 65 17.22 -5.31 23.90
C ALA A 65 16.45 -4.07 24.38
N ALA A 66 17.05 -2.89 24.25
CA ALA A 66 16.44 -1.61 24.61
C ALA A 66 15.20 -1.23 23.77
N LYS A 67 15.04 -1.78 22.56
CA LYS A 67 13.90 -1.49 21.67
C LYS A 67 12.76 -2.52 21.79
N LYS A 68 13.00 -3.69 22.41
CA LYS A 68 12.02 -4.79 22.45
C LYS A 68 10.69 -4.39 23.07
N ALA A 69 10.71 -3.68 24.20
CA ALA A 69 9.48 -3.25 24.87
C ALA A 69 8.64 -2.27 24.02
N ALA A 70 9.30 -1.29 23.39
CA ALA A 70 8.62 -0.31 22.54
C ALA A 70 8.05 -0.94 21.25
N LEU A 71 8.70 -1.98 20.73
CA LEU A 71 8.29 -2.67 19.51
C LEU A 71 7.27 -3.79 19.75
N ALA A 72 7.18 -4.32 20.98
CA ALA A 72 6.33 -5.48 21.30
C ALA A 72 4.85 -5.31 20.87
N PRO A 73 4.19 -4.15 21.09
CA PRO A 73 2.82 -3.96 20.63
C PRO A 73 2.69 -4.19 19.12
N PHE A 74 3.66 -3.75 18.32
CA PHE A 74 3.63 -3.78 16.85
C PHE A 74 3.64 -5.19 16.24
N PHE A 75 3.84 -6.24 17.04
CA PHE A 75 3.77 -7.64 16.61
C PHE A 75 2.41 -8.31 16.90
N THR A 76 1.42 -7.52 17.30
CA THR A 76 0.03 -7.95 17.49
C THR A 76 -0.85 -7.49 16.34
N ARG A 77 -2.06 -8.04 16.23
CA ARG A 77 -3.05 -7.59 15.25
C ARG A 77 -3.68 -6.30 15.76
N PHE A 78 -3.73 -5.27 14.93
CA PHE A 78 -4.37 -4.00 15.25
C PHE A 78 -5.63 -3.80 14.45
N LEU A 79 -6.62 -3.21 15.11
CA LEU A 79 -7.74 -2.57 14.43
C LEU A 79 -7.38 -1.10 14.28
N ILE A 80 -7.32 -0.64 13.02
CA ILE A 80 -6.97 0.76 12.72
C ILE A 80 -8.17 1.68 12.93
N ASN A 81 -9.38 1.15 12.75
CA ASN A 81 -10.63 1.87 12.95
C ASN A 81 -11.67 0.95 13.60
N CYS A 82 -11.95 1.18 14.88
CA CYS A 82 -12.95 0.41 15.64
C CYS A 82 -14.38 0.92 15.46
N ASP A 83 -14.58 2.02 14.73
CA ASP A 83 -15.92 2.51 14.40
C ASP A 83 -16.51 1.80 13.17
N GLN A 84 -15.68 1.05 12.44
CA GLN A 84 -16.12 0.16 11.36
C GLN A 84 -16.56 -1.21 11.90
N TRP A 85 -17.04 -2.08 11.01
CA TRP A 85 -17.38 -3.47 11.33
C TRP A 85 -16.25 -4.27 11.99
N ASP A 86 -15.00 -3.85 11.85
CA ASP A 86 -13.85 -4.43 12.55
C ASP A 86 -13.96 -4.31 14.08
N GLY A 87 -14.57 -3.24 14.61
CA GLY A 87 -14.85 -3.09 16.04
C GLY A 87 -16.02 -3.93 16.56
N TYR A 88 -16.85 -4.46 15.64
CA TYR A 88 -18.07 -5.23 15.93
C TYR A 88 -17.94 -6.66 15.38
N ASN A 89 -16.83 -7.32 15.72
CA ASN A 89 -16.43 -8.60 15.13
C ASN A 89 -17.47 -9.71 15.37
N SER A 90 -18.09 -9.74 16.56
CA SER A 90 -19.13 -10.73 16.90
C SER A 90 -20.37 -10.59 16.01
N GLU A 91 -20.82 -9.35 15.80
CA GLU A 91 -21.97 -9.00 14.97
C GLU A 91 -21.67 -9.30 13.50
N ARG A 92 -20.46 -8.97 13.03
CA ARG A 92 -20.01 -9.32 11.66
C ARG A 92 -20.05 -10.83 11.46
N LYS A 93 -19.49 -11.62 12.38
CA LYS A 93 -19.52 -13.08 12.31
C LYS A 93 -20.95 -13.63 12.30
N ALA A 94 -21.82 -13.10 13.16
CA ALA A 94 -23.22 -13.51 13.20
C ALA A 94 -23.93 -13.27 11.85
N LEU A 95 -23.74 -12.10 11.25
CA LEU A 95 -24.30 -11.77 9.94
C LEU A 95 -23.74 -12.67 8.83
N MET A 96 -22.42 -12.83 8.75
CA MET A 96 -21.81 -13.67 7.71
C MET A 96 -22.18 -15.14 7.87
N SER A 97 -22.26 -15.64 9.11
CA SER A 97 -22.75 -16.99 9.39
C SER A 97 -24.19 -17.16 8.94
N HIS A 98 -25.06 -16.18 9.17
CA HIS A 98 -26.45 -16.22 8.71
C HIS A 98 -26.53 -16.34 7.17
N LEU A 99 -25.78 -15.51 6.44
CA LEU A 99 -25.74 -15.55 4.98
C LEU A 99 -25.27 -16.92 4.48
N LYS A 100 -24.17 -17.43 5.05
CA LYS A 100 -23.57 -18.71 4.69
C LYS A 100 -24.50 -19.89 4.98
N THR A 101 -25.05 -19.98 6.19
CA THR A 101 -25.92 -21.11 6.61
C THR A 101 -27.22 -21.16 5.84
N ASN A 102 -27.77 -20.02 5.43
CA ASN A 102 -29.04 -19.95 4.70
C ASN A 102 -28.85 -19.93 3.17
N ASN A 103 -27.65 -20.19 2.67
CA ASN A 103 -27.32 -20.13 1.23
C ASN A 103 -27.72 -18.79 0.56
N VAL A 104 -27.64 -17.70 1.31
CA VAL A 104 -27.89 -16.34 0.78
C VAL A 104 -26.64 -15.88 0.05
N SER A 105 -26.64 -16.12 -1.26
CA SER A 105 -25.59 -15.67 -2.18
C SER A 105 -25.87 -14.27 -2.75
N ASN A 106 -24.94 -13.73 -3.57
CA ASN A 106 -25.09 -12.45 -4.27
C ASN A 106 -25.20 -11.21 -3.38
N VAL A 107 -24.63 -11.27 -2.17
CA VAL A 107 -24.60 -10.13 -1.28
C VAL A 107 -23.41 -9.23 -1.65
N VAL A 108 -23.70 -7.96 -1.91
CA VAL A 108 -22.70 -6.93 -2.17
C VAL A 108 -23.05 -5.72 -1.32
N ALA A 109 -22.11 -5.27 -0.49
CA ALA A 109 -22.20 -3.99 0.21
C ALA A 109 -21.65 -2.87 -0.67
N ILE A 110 -22.30 -1.71 -0.62
CA ILE A 110 -21.81 -0.45 -1.18
C ILE A 110 -21.71 0.52 -0.01
N THR A 111 -20.48 0.90 0.34
CA THR A 111 -20.18 1.60 1.59
C THR A 111 -19.38 2.88 1.31
N GLY A 112 -19.19 3.69 2.36
CA GLY A 112 -18.45 4.95 2.34
C GLY A 112 -17.79 5.18 3.70
N ASP A 113 -17.93 6.39 4.25
CA ASP A 113 -17.42 6.82 5.56
C ASP A 113 -15.89 6.86 5.70
N ILE A 114 -15.17 5.79 5.36
CA ILE A 114 -13.73 5.70 5.57
C ILE A 114 -12.89 6.60 4.64
N HIS A 115 -13.51 7.23 3.63
CA HIS A 115 -12.87 8.13 2.66
C HIS A 115 -11.70 7.50 1.87
N ALA A 116 -11.90 6.27 1.42
CA ALA A 116 -10.99 5.55 0.53
C ALA A 116 -11.78 4.72 -0.50
N PHE A 117 -11.12 4.33 -1.60
CA PHE A 117 -11.68 3.30 -2.47
C PHE A 117 -11.12 1.94 -2.08
N PHE A 118 -11.99 1.02 -1.67
CA PHE A 118 -11.66 -0.37 -1.45
C PHE A 118 -12.59 -1.29 -2.23
N ALA A 119 -12.07 -2.45 -2.63
CA ALA A 119 -12.87 -3.58 -3.03
C ALA A 119 -12.24 -4.85 -2.48
N GLY A 120 -13.06 -5.72 -1.90
CA GLY A 120 -12.60 -6.97 -1.33
C GLY A 120 -13.75 -7.88 -0.94
N THR A 121 -13.40 -9.08 -0.48
CA THR A 121 -14.39 -9.99 0.10
C THR A 121 -14.59 -9.69 1.56
N VAL A 122 -15.80 -9.95 2.06
CA VAL A 122 -16.07 -10.06 3.49
C VAL A 122 -16.14 -11.55 3.83
N ASN A 123 -15.27 -11.98 4.74
CA ASN A 123 -15.16 -13.37 5.12
C ASN A 123 -15.99 -13.70 6.36
N ASP A 124 -16.37 -14.96 6.52
CA ASP A 124 -17.17 -15.46 7.65
C ASP A 124 -16.51 -15.24 9.02
N ASP A 125 -15.22 -15.52 9.12
CA ASP A 125 -14.43 -15.35 10.32
C ASP A 125 -12.97 -14.98 10.00
N TYR A 126 -12.62 -13.71 10.23
CA TYR A 126 -11.25 -13.22 10.05
C TYR A 126 -10.24 -13.71 11.10
N ASP A 127 -10.70 -14.30 12.20
CA ASP A 127 -9.84 -14.95 13.19
C ASP A 127 -9.50 -16.40 12.79
N ALA A 128 -10.22 -16.98 11.82
CA ALA A 128 -9.90 -18.28 11.28
C ALA A 128 -8.58 -18.27 10.49
N ALA A 129 -8.00 -19.46 10.31
CA ALA A 129 -6.80 -19.64 9.51
C ALA A 129 -6.99 -19.03 8.11
N ASN A 130 -5.97 -18.32 7.63
CA ASN A 130 -5.98 -17.60 6.34
C ASN A 130 -7.07 -16.52 6.20
N GLY A 131 -7.70 -16.09 7.30
CA GLY A 131 -8.71 -15.03 7.32
C GLY A 131 -10.12 -15.49 6.99
N GLY A 132 -10.40 -16.80 6.97
CA GLY A 132 -11.75 -17.35 6.77
C GLY A 132 -12.17 -17.54 5.31
N THR A 133 -13.45 -17.82 5.12
CA THR A 133 -14.07 -18.08 3.81
C THR A 133 -14.83 -16.85 3.33
N PRO A 134 -14.61 -16.36 2.10
CA PRO A 134 -15.43 -15.30 1.50
C PRO A 134 -16.93 -15.62 1.48
N VAL A 135 -17.77 -14.67 1.92
CA VAL A 135 -19.23 -14.79 1.96
C VAL A 135 -19.92 -13.73 1.10
N MET A 136 -19.39 -12.51 1.10
CA MET A 136 -19.93 -11.40 0.31
C MET A 136 -18.81 -10.50 -0.21
N VAL A 137 -19.17 -9.50 -1.03
CA VAL A 137 -18.23 -8.46 -1.49
C VAL A 137 -18.56 -7.11 -0.87
N ASP A 138 -17.55 -6.32 -0.52
CA ASP A 138 -17.70 -4.93 -0.13
C ASP A 138 -17.00 -4.00 -1.15
N LEU A 139 -17.72 -2.95 -1.55
CA LEU A 139 -17.30 -1.95 -2.52
C LEU A 139 -17.38 -0.57 -1.85
N VAL A 140 -16.24 -0.09 -1.38
CA VAL A 140 -16.12 1.13 -0.57
C VAL A 140 -15.81 2.33 -1.47
N THR A 141 -16.57 3.40 -1.30
CA THR A 141 -16.45 4.64 -2.07
C THR A 141 -15.70 5.71 -1.30
N ALA A 142 -14.79 6.43 -1.96
CA ALA A 142 -14.09 7.56 -1.37
C ALA A 142 -15.01 8.74 -1.07
N GLY A 143 -14.54 9.69 -0.25
CA GLY A 143 -15.25 10.95 -0.01
C GLY A 143 -15.18 11.88 -1.22
N ILE A 144 -16.21 12.70 -1.44
CA ILE A 144 -16.20 13.71 -2.53
C ILE A 144 -15.22 14.84 -2.21
N SER A 145 -15.31 15.38 -0.99
CA SER A 145 -14.59 16.59 -0.56
C SER A 145 -13.83 16.41 0.75
N SER A 146 -14.12 15.37 1.52
CA SER A 146 -13.44 15.10 2.79
C SER A 146 -11.98 14.73 2.60
N ASP A 147 -11.17 14.92 3.64
CA ASP A 147 -9.80 14.42 3.66
C ASP A 147 -9.78 12.89 3.55
N SER A 148 -8.76 12.39 2.85
CA SER A 148 -8.58 10.98 2.54
C SER A 148 -8.19 10.18 3.78
N PHE A 149 -8.49 8.86 3.78
CA PHE A 149 -8.06 7.97 4.88
C PHE A 149 -6.55 8.06 5.14
N PHE A 150 -5.77 8.12 4.06
CA PHE A 150 -4.33 8.35 4.12
C PHE A 150 -3.95 9.62 4.89
N SER A 151 -4.65 10.73 4.66
CA SER A 151 -4.36 12.01 5.31
C SER A 151 -4.56 11.96 6.82
N TYR A 152 -5.60 11.26 7.29
CA TYR A 152 -5.83 11.04 8.72
C TYR A 152 -4.73 10.20 9.35
N LEU A 153 -4.42 9.03 8.76
CA LEU A 153 -3.41 8.14 9.33
C LEU A 153 -2.00 8.72 9.22
N LYS A 154 -1.67 9.43 8.15
CA LYS A 154 -0.40 10.14 8.02
C LYS A 154 -0.20 11.12 9.18
N SER A 155 -1.23 11.88 9.50
CA SER A 155 -1.19 12.86 10.60
C SER A 155 -0.99 12.16 11.95
N ALA A 156 -1.71 11.06 12.20
CA ALA A 156 -1.53 10.26 13.41
C ALA A 156 -0.13 9.61 13.49
N ALA A 157 0.41 9.15 12.35
CA ALA A 157 1.70 8.47 12.26
C ALA A 157 2.89 9.41 12.43
N ALA A 158 2.72 10.73 12.27
CA ALA A 158 3.81 11.71 12.35
C ALA A 158 4.54 11.68 13.71
N ALA A 159 3.84 11.33 14.79
CA ALA A 159 4.41 11.21 16.13
C ALA A 159 5.11 9.86 16.40
N LEU A 160 5.06 8.91 15.46
CA LEU A 160 5.52 7.54 15.66
C LEU A 160 6.99 7.31 15.27
N GLY A 161 7.72 8.34 14.83
CA GLY A 161 9.13 8.22 14.47
C GLY A 161 9.36 7.26 13.29
N ASP A 162 10.32 6.33 13.44
CA ASP A 162 10.77 5.43 12.36
C ASP A 162 9.63 4.56 11.76
N ILE A 163 8.62 4.21 12.56
CA ILE A 163 7.49 3.37 12.11
C ILE A 163 6.42 4.15 11.35
N SER A 164 6.55 5.48 11.23
CA SER A 164 5.71 6.27 10.31
C SER A 164 5.81 5.79 8.86
N THR A 165 6.91 5.10 8.51
CA THR A 165 7.14 4.45 7.22
C THR A 165 6.17 3.31 6.91
N LEU A 166 5.41 2.82 7.88
CA LEU A 166 4.26 1.94 7.62
C LEU A 166 3.10 2.67 6.94
N VAL A 167 3.08 4.00 7.01
CA VAL A 167 1.98 4.84 6.50
C VAL A 167 2.48 5.75 5.39
N THR A 168 3.61 6.43 5.54
CA THR A 168 4.05 7.43 4.58
C THR A 168 5.56 7.47 4.37
N TYR A 169 5.99 7.99 3.22
CA TYR A 169 7.38 8.33 2.95
C TYR A 169 7.48 9.73 2.33
N PRO A 170 8.31 10.65 2.87
CA PRO A 170 8.47 11.99 2.30
C PRO A 170 9.23 11.93 0.97
N VAL A 171 8.71 12.62 -0.05
CA VAL A 171 9.34 12.74 -1.36
C VAL A 171 9.48 14.21 -1.71
N ASN A 172 10.72 14.70 -1.79
CA ASN A 172 11.01 16.07 -2.19
C ASN A 172 11.31 16.12 -3.68
N VAL A 173 10.52 16.87 -4.43
CA VAL A 173 10.58 16.92 -5.88
C VAL A 173 10.93 18.32 -6.36
N PRO A 174 12.17 18.57 -6.82
CA PRO A 174 12.52 19.84 -7.42
C PRO A 174 11.87 19.99 -8.79
N VAL A 175 11.12 21.08 -8.98
CA VAL A 175 10.45 21.40 -10.24
C VAL A 175 10.95 22.76 -10.74
N PRO A 176 11.64 22.82 -11.90
CA PRO A 176 12.13 24.06 -12.47
C PRO A 176 11.02 25.11 -12.61
N GLY A 177 11.28 26.34 -12.15
CA GLY A 177 10.32 27.45 -12.21
C GLY A 177 9.21 27.41 -11.15
N VAL A 178 9.06 26.33 -10.38
CA VAL A 178 8.04 26.20 -9.32
C VAL A 178 8.67 26.09 -7.92
N GLY A 179 9.85 25.46 -7.83
CA GLY A 179 10.54 25.18 -6.57
C GLY A 179 10.44 23.71 -6.17
N THR A 180 10.70 23.40 -4.90
CA THR A 180 10.62 22.02 -4.39
C THR A 180 9.23 21.73 -3.84
N LEU A 181 8.61 20.66 -4.32
CA LEU A 181 7.36 20.12 -3.79
C LEU A 181 7.67 19.08 -2.73
N ALA A 182 7.11 19.24 -1.53
CA ALA A 182 7.15 18.23 -0.49
C ALA A 182 5.89 17.35 -0.62
N LEU A 183 6.07 16.13 -1.12
CA LEU A 183 5.01 15.14 -1.31
C LEU A 183 5.07 14.08 -0.20
N SER A 184 3.95 13.41 0.03
CA SER A 184 3.82 12.32 0.99
C SER A 184 3.41 11.07 0.23
N PHE A 185 4.35 10.18 -0.03
CA PHE A 185 4.06 8.90 -0.67
C PHE A 185 3.18 8.05 0.26
N ASP A 186 2.19 7.38 -0.31
CA ASP A 186 1.20 6.57 0.42
C ASP A 186 1.68 5.12 0.53
N LEU A 187 2.43 4.84 1.61
CA LEU A 187 2.85 3.49 1.96
C LEU A 187 1.76 2.69 2.69
N LEU A 188 0.73 3.38 3.21
CA LEU A 188 -0.39 2.76 3.90
C LEU A 188 -1.12 1.78 2.99
N ASP A 189 -1.34 2.16 1.74
CA ASP A 189 -1.88 1.29 0.69
C ASP A 189 -1.21 -0.10 0.70
N TYR A 190 0.12 -0.14 0.66
CA TYR A 190 0.90 -1.39 0.61
C TYR A 190 0.90 -2.11 1.95
N THR A 191 1.05 -1.38 3.05
CA THR A 191 0.96 -1.96 4.41
C THR A 191 -0.40 -2.60 4.66
N MET A 192 -1.48 -2.05 4.12
CA MET A 192 -2.82 -2.62 4.23
C MET A 192 -3.03 -3.85 3.34
N GLY A 193 -2.19 -4.09 2.33
CA GLY A 193 -2.31 -5.28 1.47
C GLY A 193 -2.58 -4.99 0.00
N LYS A 194 -2.32 -3.76 -0.47
CA LYS A 194 -2.19 -3.52 -1.91
C LYS A 194 -1.10 -4.40 -2.50
N ALA A 195 -1.33 -4.92 -3.70
CA ALA A 195 -0.37 -5.75 -4.41
C ALA A 195 0.99 -5.05 -4.55
N ALA A 196 2.06 -5.84 -4.53
CA ALA A 196 3.42 -5.35 -4.71
C ALA A 196 3.54 -4.53 -6.02
N PRO A 197 4.06 -3.30 -5.97
CA PRO A 197 4.07 -2.43 -7.14
C PRO A 197 5.19 -2.76 -8.12
N THR A 198 4.99 -2.36 -9.37
CA THR A 198 6.07 -2.10 -10.32
C THR A 198 6.49 -0.63 -10.19
N VAL A 199 7.60 -0.22 -10.80
CA VAL A 199 7.98 1.21 -10.82
C VAL A 199 6.85 2.07 -11.41
N ASP A 200 6.16 1.58 -12.43
CA ASP A 200 5.08 2.32 -13.08
C ASP A 200 3.84 2.45 -12.17
N SER A 201 3.40 1.37 -11.52
CA SER A 201 2.25 1.46 -10.62
C SER A 201 2.55 2.24 -9.34
N LEU A 202 3.81 2.22 -8.87
CA LEU A 202 4.31 3.07 -7.78
C LEU A 202 4.24 4.55 -8.18
N LEU A 203 4.75 4.88 -9.38
CA LEU A 203 4.79 6.24 -9.90
C LEU A 203 3.40 6.81 -10.11
N GLU A 204 2.47 6.02 -10.65
CA GLU A 204 1.09 6.42 -10.87
C GLU A 204 0.33 6.77 -9.58
N GLN A 205 0.74 6.24 -8.41
CA GLN A 205 0.14 6.62 -7.13
C GLN A 205 0.34 8.11 -6.81
N LEU A 206 1.45 8.71 -7.25
CA LEU A 206 1.76 10.12 -6.99
C LEU A 206 1.01 11.11 -7.90
N ARG A 207 0.42 10.66 -9.02
CA ARG A 207 -0.06 11.55 -10.09
C ARG A 207 -1.02 12.64 -9.58
N VAL A 208 -2.05 12.25 -8.82
CA VAL A 208 -3.08 13.19 -8.33
C VAL A 208 -2.50 14.14 -7.28
N GLN A 209 -1.66 13.63 -6.39
CA GLN A 209 -1.01 14.44 -5.35
C GLN A 209 -0.04 15.46 -5.96
N LEU A 210 0.77 15.04 -6.94
CA LEU A 210 1.69 15.90 -7.67
C LEU A 210 0.95 16.98 -8.46
N ARG A 211 -0.10 16.61 -9.21
CA ARG A 211 -0.92 17.58 -9.97
C ARG A 211 -1.54 18.62 -9.03
N GLY A 212 -2.10 18.18 -7.89
CA GLY A 212 -2.66 19.06 -6.88
C GLY A 212 -1.62 19.98 -6.23
N ALA A 213 -0.43 19.47 -5.93
CA ALA A 213 0.66 20.27 -5.35
C ALA A 213 1.17 21.35 -6.32
N LEU A 214 1.28 21.03 -7.61
CA LEU A 214 1.64 22.01 -8.64
C LEU A 214 0.57 23.10 -8.77
N ALA A 215 -0.71 22.72 -8.77
CA ALA A 215 -1.82 23.67 -8.79
C ALA A 215 -1.82 24.59 -7.56
N ALA A 216 -1.54 24.04 -6.38
CA ALA A 216 -1.40 24.81 -5.14
C ALA A 216 -0.21 25.78 -5.15
N LYS A 217 0.82 25.52 -5.97
CA LYS A 217 1.92 26.45 -6.24
C LYS A 217 1.61 27.48 -7.33
N GLY A 218 0.38 27.50 -7.85
CA GLY A 218 -0.08 28.48 -8.83
C GLY A 218 0.34 28.16 -10.27
N LEU A 219 0.77 26.93 -10.55
CA LEU A 219 1.07 26.55 -11.94
C LEU A 219 -0.24 26.58 -12.77
N PRO A 220 -0.27 27.26 -13.93
CA PRO A 220 -1.47 27.35 -14.76
C PRO A 220 -1.99 25.96 -15.17
N GLU A 221 -3.32 25.79 -15.26
CA GLU A 221 -3.94 24.49 -15.53
C GLU A 221 -3.40 23.81 -16.81
N ALA A 222 -3.20 24.59 -17.87
CA ALA A 222 -2.66 24.09 -19.15
C ALA A 222 -1.23 23.52 -19.02
N GLN A 223 -0.49 23.85 -17.97
CA GLN A 223 0.87 23.38 -17.72
C GLN A 223 0.95 22.23 -16.72
N LEU A 224 -0.15 21.90 -16.01
CA LEU A 224 -0.16 20.87 -14.97
C LEU A 224 0.22 19.49 -15.53
N ASP A 225 -0.54 18.98 -16.50
CA ASP A 225 -0.35 17.60 -16.99
C ASP A 225 1.00 17.38 -17.74
N PRO A 226 1.49 18.34 -18.56
CA PRO A 226 2.84 18.27 -19.12
C PRO A 226 3.93 18.25 -18.03
N THR A 227 3.79 19.08 -16.99
CA THR A 227 4.77 19.17 -15.90
C THR A 227 4.75 17.90 -15.04
N VAL A 228 3.56 17.37 -14.72
CA VAL A 228 3.39 16.08 -14.04
C VAL A 228 4.13 14.98 -14.80
N SER A 229 3.95 14.92 -16.12
CA SER A 229 4.60 13.90 -16.96
C SER A 229 6.13 14.01 -16.95
N ALA A 230 6.67 15.23 -17.07
CA ALA A 230 8.11 15.46 -17.02
C ALA A 230 8.72 15.11 -15.65
N VAL A 231 8.04 15.51 -14.57
CA VAL A 231 8.47 15.21 -13.19
C VAL A 231 8.42 13.71 -12.90
N MET A 232 7.35 13.03 -13.31
CA MET A 232 7.23 11.58 -13.15
C MET A 232 8.33 10.83 -13.92
N ALA A 233 8.70 11.29 -15.12
CA ALA A 233 9.84 10.71 -15.86
C ALA A 233 11.17 10.88 -15.11
N GLY A 234 11.40 12.05 -14.50
CA GLY A 234 12.57 12.30 -13.65
C GLY A 234 12.60 11.40 -12.40
N LEU A 235 11.46 11.24 -11.72
CA LEU A 235 11.33 10.32 -10.57
C LEU A 235 11.60 8.88 -11.00
N LYS A 236 11.06 8.44 -12.14
CA LYS A 236 11.31 7.09 -12.67
C LYS A 236 12.78 6.81 -12.93
N ALA A 237 13.55 7.81 -13.34
CA ALA A 237 14.99 7.69 -13.56
C ALA A 237 15.84 7.76 -12.27
N SER A 238 15.27 8.24 -11.16
CA SER A 238 15.95 8.31 -9.87
C SER A 238 16.04 6.93 -9.20
N SER A 239 17.22 6.52 -8.75
CA SER A 239 17.41 5.28 -7.98
C SER A 239 16.71 5.30 -6.63
N ASP A 240 16.59 6.48 -6.00
CA ASP A 240 15.90 6.60 -4.71
C ASP A 240 14.42 6.24 -4.83
N PHE A 241 13.81 6.56 -5.98
CA PHE A 241 12.42 6.21 -6.26
C PHE A 241 12.29 4.80 -6.86
N SER A 242 13.01 4.52 -7.96
CA SER A 242 12.85 3.30 -8.76
C SER A 242 13.46 2.05 -8.12
N VAL A 243 14.38 2.20 -7.16
CA VAL A 243 15.01 1.09 -6.43
C VAL A 243 14.62 1.14 -4.96
N SER A 244 15.00 2.20 -4.25
CA SER A 244 14.88 2.22 -2.78
C SER A 244 13.42 2.29 -2.30
N LEU A 245 12.64 3.26 -2.78
CA LEU A 245 11.23 3.39 -2.41
C LEU A 245 10.38 2.23 -2.97
N LEU A 246 10.67 1.78 -4.19
CA LEU A 246 10.04 0.59 -4.76
C LEU A 246 10.24 -0.63 -3.87
N ALA A 247 11.48 -0.91 -3.47
CA ALA A 247 11.80 -2.04 -2.62
C ALA A 247 11.07 -1.93 -1.28
N LEU A 248 11.02 -0.75 -0.66
CA LEU A 248 10.26 -0.52 0.57
C LEU A 248 8.77 -0.84 0.39
N ALA A 249 8.13 -0.30 -0.65
CA ALA A 249 6.71 -0.56 -0.92
C ALA A 249 6.43 -2.05 -1.18
N GLN A 250 7.31 -2.75 -1.91
CA GLN A 250 7.20 -4.20 -2.12
C GLN A 250 7.35 -5.00 -0.81
N GLN A 251 8.25 -4.58 0.08
CA GLN A 251 8.43 -5.22 1.38
C GLN A 251 7.21 -5.05 2.30
N LEU A 252 6.54 -3.89 2.23
CA LEU A 252 5.31 -3.63 2.97
C LEU A 252 4.12 -4.41 2.40
N ALA A 253 3.97 -4.45 1.07
CA ALA A 253 2.97 -5.29 0.40
C ALA A 253 3.10 -6.76 0.79
N ALA A 254 4.34 -7.25 0.91
CA ALA A 254 4.65 -8.63 1.31
C ALA A 254 4.31 -8.96 2.78
N LEU A 255 3.90 -7.99 3.59
CA LEU A 255 3.35 -8.28 4.93
C LEU A 255 2.01 -9.01 4.83
N GLY A 256 1.25 -8.79 3.75
CA GLY A 256 0.02 -9.54 3.46
C GLY A 256 -1.05 -9.40 4.55
N ASN A 257 -1.17 -8.22 5.16
CA ASN A 257 -2.03 -8.01 6.33
C ASN A 257 -3.52 -8.26 6.07
N ASN A 258 -4.02 -7.92 4.87
CA ASN A 258 -5.44 -8.08 4.49
C ASN A 258 -5.58 -8.71 3.09
N PRO A 259 -5.34 -10.02 2.91
CA PRO A 259 -5.31 -10.68 1.59
C PRO A 259 -6.67 -10.74 0.87
N TRP A 260 -7.76 -10.42 1.58
CA TRP A 260 -9.11 -10.30 1.04
C TRP A 260 -9.34 -9.00 0.26
N LEU A 261 -8.51 -7.96 0.46
CA LEU A 261 -8.57 -6.73 -0.33
C LEU A 261 -7.99 -6.98 -1.73
N LYS A 262 -8.75 -6.57 -2.75
CA LYS A 262 -8.35 -6.64 -4.17
C LYS A 262 -8.07 -5.26 -4.76
N HIS A 263 -8.66 -4.21 -4.21
CA HIS A 263 -8.33 -2.83 -4.51
C HIS A 263 -8.13 -2.02 -3.23
N VAL A 264 -7.06 -1.23 -3.20
CA VAL A 264 -6.72 -0.32 -2.11
C VAL A 264 -6.25 1.01 -2.70
N ASN A 265 -6.93 2.10 -2.33
CA ASN A 265 -6.54 3.47 -2.67
C ASN A 265 -6.98 4.40 -1.54
N THR A 266 -6.09 4.57 -0.56
CA THR A 266 -6.37 5.33 0.67
C THR A 266 -6.23 6.84 0.50
N ASP A 267 -5.51 7.31 -0.53
CA ASP A 267 -5.40 8.74 -0.88
C ASP A 267 -6.31 9.13 -2.06
N ALA A 268 -7.63 9.04 -1.85
CA ALA A 268 -8.60 9.33 -2.89
C ALA A 268 -9.70 10.30 -2.45
N GLN A 269 -10.11 11.15 -3.39
CA GLN A 269 -11.43 11.77 -3.41
C GLN A 269 -12.12 11.35 -4.70
N GLY A 270 -13.44 11.21 -4.69
CA GLY A 270 -14.17 10.76 -5.88
C GLY A 270 -15.52 10.15 -5.59
N TYR A 271 -16.04 9.41 -6.56
CA TYR A 271 -17.34 8.74 -6.48
C TYR A 271 -17.31 7.40 -7.21
N THR A 272 -18.33 6.57 -6.97
CA THR A 272 -18.49 5.26 -7.60
C THR A 272 -19.72 5.26 -8.50
N VAL A 273 -19.58 4.77 -9.73
CA VAL A 273 -20.72 4.50 -10.62
C VAL A 273 -20.96 3.00 -10.67
N VAL A 274 -22.15 2.57 -10.24
CA VAL A 274 -22.54 1.15 -10.22
C VAL A 274 -23.48 0.84 -11.38
N THR A 275 -23.22 -0.25 -12.08
CA THR A 275 -24.12 -0.82 -13.08
C THR A 275 -24.43 -2.26 -12.67
N LEU A 276 -25.71 -2.58 -12.53
CA LEU A 276 -26.19 -3.90 -12.13
C LEU A 276 -26.98 -4.54 -13.26
N THR A 277 -26.68 -5.80 -13.52
CA THR A 277 -27.41 -6.68 -14.44
C THR A 277 -27.69 -8.01 -13.72
N PRO A 278 -28.58 -8.88 -14.23
CA PRO A 278 -28.80 -10.19 -13.63
C PRO A 278 -27.52 -11.05 -13.50
N GLY A 279 -26.53 -10.86 -14.39
CA GLY A 279 -25.31 -11.66 -14.40
C GLY A 279 -24.11 -11.07 -13.65
N LYS A 280 -24.12 -9.77 -13.35
CA LYS A 280 -23.00 -9.09 -12.67
C LYS A 280 -23.34 -7.69 -12.17
N MET A 281 -22.57 -7.23 -11.18
CA MET A 281 -22.41 -5.84 -10.78
C MET A 281 -21.02 -5.34 -11.21
N THR A 282 -20.96 -4.15 -11.81
CA THR A 282 -19.70 -3.43 -12.04
C THR A 282 -19.72 -2.10 -11.30
N ALA A 283 -18.67 -1.81 -10.54
CA ALA A 283 -18.46 -0.55 -9.85
C ALA A 283 -17.22 0.15 -10.41
N GLN A 284 -17.40 1.34 -10.96
CA GLN A 284 -16.31 2.19 -11.44
C GLN A 284 -15.95 3.19 -10.36
N PHE A 285 -14.84 2.96 -9.67
CA PHE A 285 -14.23 3.92 -8.75
C PHE A 285 -13.59 5.04 -9.54
N LYS A 286 -14.19 6.23 -9.52
CA LYS A 286 -13.72 7.41 -10.24
C LYS A 286 -13.02 8.35 -9.29
N GLN A 287 -11.69 8.29 -9.26
CA GLN A 287 -10.86 9.23 -8.50
C GLN A 287 -10.86 10.57 -9.21
N ALA A 288 -11.13 11.64 -8.45
CA ALA A 288 -11.13 13.00 -8.96
C ALA A 288 -9.73 13.64 -8.86
N ASN A 289 -9.42 14.51 -9.82
CA ASN A 289 -8.33 15.46 -9.66
C ASN A 289 -8.68 16.48 -8.58
N LYS A 290 -7.65 16.99 -7.90
CA LYS A 290 -7.79 18.10 -6.95
C LYS A 290 -8.17 19.39 -7.68
N LEU A 291 -8.78 20.33 -6.94
CA LEU A 291 -9.11 21.66 -7.44
C LEU A 291 -7.86 22.41 -7.93
N VAL A 292 -8.05 23.31 -8.90
CA VAL A 292 -7.02 24.24 -9.36
C VAL A 292 -7.34 25.62 -8.77
N GLY A 293 -6.70 25.94 -7.64
CA GLY A 293 -7.14 27.04 -6.79
C GLY A 293 -8.54 26.77 -6.25
N SER A 294 -9.49 27.67 -6.51
CA SER A 294 -10.90 27.50 -6.17
C SER A 294 -11.76 26.94 -7.32
N ASN A 295 -11.14 26.60 -8.46
CA ASN A 295 -11.86 26.17 -9.66
C ASN A 295 -11.86 24.65 -9.81
N ALA A 296 -12.92 24.12 -10.42
CA ALA A 296 -12.95 22.73 -10.85
C ALA A 296 -11.88 22.49 -11.93
N PRO A 297 -11.16 21.35 -11.89
CA PRO A 297 -10.22 21.01 -12.94
C PRO A 297 -10.96 20.71 -14.25
N THR A 298 -10.36 21.06 -15.38
CA THR A 298 -10.88 20.76 -16.73
C THR A 298 -11.11 19.25 -16.91
N ASN A 299 -10.16 18.42 -16.42
CA ASN A 299 -10.29 16.97 -16.35
C ASN A 299 -10.66 16.55 -14.92
N VAL A 300 -11.95 16.37 -14.64
CA VAL A 300 -12.41 16.01 -13.28
C VAL A 300 -11.97 14.62 -12.87
N VAL A 301 -12.15 13.61 -13.73
CA VAL A 301 -11.79 12.22 -13.40
C VAL A 301 -10.33 11.97 -13.75
N ALA A 302 -9.51 11.72 -12.73
CA ALA A 302 -8.09 11.43 -12.87
C ALA A 302 -7.83 9.96 -13.20
N ARG A 303 -8.58 9.05 -12.56
CA ARG A 303 -8.44 7.61 -12.74
C ARG A 303 -9.78 6.92 -12.57
N VAL A 304 -9.96 5.85 -13.34
CA VAL A 304 -11.06 4.90 -13.17
C VAL A 304 -10.46 3.54 -12.84
N THR A 305 -10.98 2.89 -11.81
CA THR A 305 -10.73 1.47 -11.53
C THR A 305 -12.06 0.75 -11.49
N THR A 306 -12.18 -0.36 -12.21
CA THR A 306 -13.44 -1.12 -12.29
C THR A 306 -13.35 -2.37 -11.44
N ALA A 307 -14.25 -2.49 -10.47
CA ALA A 307 -14.51 -3.72 -9.73
C ALA A 307 -15.70 -4.46 -10.35
N THR A 308 -15.54 -5.75 -10.65
CA THR A 308 -16.60 -6.60 -11.19
C THR A 308 -16.91 -7.74 -10.24
N VAL A 309 -18.18 -7.89 -9.88
CA VAL A 309 -18.72 -9.00 -9.10
C VAL A 309 -19.68 -9.79 -9.98
N THR A 310 -19.33 -11.04 -10.30
CA THR A 310 -20.18 -11.94 -11.08
C THR A 310 -21.26 -12.55 -10.19
N ALA A 311 -22.48 -12.69 -10.71
CA ALA A 311 -23.54 -13.40 -10.00
C ALA A 311 -23.11 -14.84 -9.63
N GLY A 312 -23.53 -15.27 -8.45
CA GLY A 312 -23.19 -16.52 -7.80
C GLY A 312 -21.85 -16.52 -7.06
N SER A 313 -21.09 -15.41 -7.06
CA SER A 313 -19.70 -15.39 -6.57
C SER A 313 -19.48 -14.39 -5.44
N ALA A 314 -18.86 -14.84 -4.34
CA ALA A 314 -18.28 -13.99 -3.31
C ALA A 314 -16.83 -13.62 -3.67
N ALA A 315 -16.65 -13.02 -4.85
CA ALA A 315 -15.34 -12.61 -5.35
C ALA A 315 -15.46 -11.35 -6.21
N VAL A 316 -14.37 -10.58 -6.25
CA VAL A 316 -14.28 -9.34 -7.03
C VAL A 316 -13.03 -9.34 -7.90
N ALA A 317 -13.20 -8.99 -9.18
CA ALA A 317 -12.11 -8.80 -10.13
C ALA A 317 -11.88 -7.32 -10.39
N ILE A 318 -10.61 -6.91 -10.49
CA ILE A 318 -10.21 -5.51 -10.69
C ILE A 318 -9.59 -5.35 -12.08
N SER A 319 -10.00 -4.30 -12.80
CA SER A 319 -9.45 -3.91 -14.12
C SER A 319 -9.38 -2.39 -14.28
#